data_AF-A0A2M7FYC3-F1
#
_entry.id   AF-A0A2M7FYC3-F1
#
_cell.length_a   1.000
_cell.length_b   1.000
_cell.length_c   1.000
_cell.angle_alpha   90.00
_cell.angle_beta   90.00
_cell.angle_gamma   90.00
#
_symmetry.space_group_name_H-M   'P 1'
#
loop_
_entity.id
_entity.type
_entity.pdbx_description
1 polymer ?
#
loop_
_entity_poly.entity_id
_entity_poly.type
_entity_poly.pdbx_seq_one_letter_code
_entity_poly.pdbx_strand_id
1 'polypeptide(L)'
;MLHPFKTGLFLSLTLVFQTVFAELPAQAMTSPQDPIGILLNQGEKSKYYFKAWKDLSLSAANRNALLKQNQELDLEAARTTDSAEFKQVFKINHLFFWGEDLTRVSFLGSHGDIVMMDWPAGVKGGQVCKLWFNGNGGFAGIRNQACTPN
;
A
#
# COMPACT_ATOMS: atom_id res chain seq x y z
N MET A 1 29.42 -24.56 71.46
CA MET A 1 28.20 -24.60 70.63
C MET A 1 28.62 -24.34 69.19
N LEU A 2 28.57 -25.37 68.35
CA LEU A 2 28.78 -25.34 66.90
C LEU A 2 27.41 -25.39 66.23
N HIS A 3 27.16 -24.56 65.21
CA HIS A 3 26.35 -24.84 64.00
C HIS A 3 26.22 -23.57 63.11
N PRO A 4 25.89 -23.72 61.80
CA PRO A 4 26.73 -23.20 60.71
C PRO A 4 26.03 -22.26 59.70
N PHE A 5 26.85 -21.74 58.76
CA PHE A 5 26.58 -21.35 57.36
C PHE A 5 25.15 -20.98 56.92
N LYS A 6 25.02 -19.83 56.22
CA LYS A 6 24.45 -19.82 54.85
C LYS A 6 24.84 -18.56 54.06
N THR A 7 25.54 -18.84 52.98
CA THR A 7 25.80 -18.05 51.78
C THR A 7 24.51 -17.45 51.20
N GLY A 8 24.51 -16.14 50.97
CA GLY A 8 23.52 -15.44 50.16
C GLY A 8 24.19 -14.91 48.89
N LEU A 9 24.23 -15.75 47.87
CA LEU A 9 24.67 -15.44 46.51
C LEU A 9 23.67 -14.43 45.91
N PHE A 10 24.07 -13.17 45.71
CA PHE A 10 23.27 -12.23 44.93
C PHE A 10 23.40 -12.59 43.44
N LEU A 11 22.43 -13.36 42.92
CA LEU A 11 22.26 -13.50 41.47
C LEU A 11 21.62 -12.20 40.95
N SER A 12 22.40 -11.42 40.20
CA SER A 12 21.87 -10.37 39.34
C SER A 12 20.94 -10.97 38.30
N LEU A 13 19.64 -10.70 38.43
CA LEU A 13 18.65 -11.04 37.42
C LEU A 13 18.70 -9.95 36.32
N THR A 14 19.63 -10.07 35.38
CA THR A 14 19.62 -9.25 34.17
C THR A 14 18.46 -9.73 33.31
N LEU A 15 17.35 -9.00 33.36
CA LEU A 15 16.19 -9.24 32.50
C LEU A 15 16.58 -8.83 31.08
N VAL A 16 17.00 -9.80 30.27
CA VAL A 16 17.21 -9.60 28.83
C VAL A 16 15.82 -9.52 28.20
N PHE A 17 15.29 -8.30 28.06
CA PHE A 17 14.16 -8.05 27.16
C PHE A 17 14.64 -8.29 25.73
N GLN A 18 14.52 -9.54 25.25
CA GLN A 18 14.49 -9.79 23.82
C GLN A 18 13.18 -9.20 23.31
N THR A 19 13.24 -7.96 22.82
CA THR A 19 12.23 -7.44 21.91
C THR A 19 12.28 -8.31 20.67
N VAL A 20 11.50 -9.39 20.68
CA VAL A 20 11.07 -10.05 19.44
C VAL A 20 10.23 -8.99 18.76
N PHE A 21 10.84 -8.21 17.86
CA PHE A 21 10.08 -7.53 16.82
C PHE A 21 9.39 -8.65 16.06
N ALA A 22 8.14 -8.93 16.42
CA ALA A 22 7.27 -9.71 15.57
C ALA A 22 7.17 -8.91 14.28
N GLU A 23 7.96 -9.28 13.27
CA GLU A 23 7.73 -8.84 11.92
C GLU A 23 6.31 -9.27 11.57
N LEU A 24 5.38 -8.31 11.67
CA LEU A 24 4.01 -8.49 11.22
C LEU A 24 4.09 -9.08 9.82
N PRO A 25 3.46 -10.24 9.54
CA PRO A 25 3.61 -10.90 8.26
C PRO A 25 3.32 -9.90 7.15
N ALA A 26 4.30 -9.69 6.28
CA ALA A 26 4.19 -8.82 5.13
C ALA A 26 3.40 -9.56 4.06
N GLN A 27 2.07 -9.45 4.09
CA GLN A 27 1.19 -9.87 3.00
C GLN A 27 -0.10 -9.03 3.05
N ALA A 28 -0.61 -8.48 1.96
CA ALA A 28 -0.40 -8.80 0.56
C ALA A 28 0.03 -7.60 -0.31
N MET A 29 1.28 -7.62 -0.80
CA MET A 29 1.65 -6.90 -2.02
C MET A 29 0.90 -7.50 -3.22
N THR A 30 0.71 -6.74 -4.31
CA THR A 30 0.17 -7.28 -5.57
C THR A 30 0.92 -8.56 -5.96
N SER A 31 0.20 -9.67 -6.00
CA SER A 31 0.69 -10.98 -6.37
C SER A 31 0.73 -11.14 -7.89
N PRO A 32 1.65 -11.95 -8.46
CA PRO A 32 1.66 -12.29 -9.88
C PRO A 32 0.31 -12.78 -10.43
N GLN A 33 -0.53 -13.41 -9.61
CA GLN A 33 -1.84 -13.96 -10.00
C GLN A 33 -3.01 -12.98 -9.77
N ASP A 34 -2.78 -11.83 -9.13
CA ASP A 34 -3.87 -10.91 -8.84
C ASP A 34 -4.51 -10.40 -10.14
N PRO A 35 -5.85 -10.45 -10.26
CA PRO A 35 -6.54 -9.92 -11.41
C PRO A 35 -6.55 -8.39 -11.35
N ILE A 36 -6.05 -7.77 -12.40
CA ILE A 36 -6.01 -6.31 -12.56
C ILE A 36 -7.02 -5.92 -13.64
N GLY A 37 -7.94 -5.02 -13.29
CA GLY A 37 -8.87 -4.45 -14.25
C GLY A 37 -8.17 -3.45 -15.17
N ILE A 38 -8.38 -3.55 -16.47
CA ILE A 38 -7.79 -2.68 -17.48
C ILE A 38 -8.90 -1.91 -18.18
N LEU A 39 -8.81 -0.58 -18.12
CA LEU A 39 -9.69 0.31 -18.87
C LEU A 39 -8.85 0.98 -19.96
N LEU A 40 -9.11 0.62 -21.21
CA LEU A 40 -8.48 1.24 -22.37
C LEU A 40 -9.44 2.25 -23.00
N ASN A 41 -9.08 3.52 -23.00
CA ASN A 41 -9.79 4.56 -23.75
C ASN A 41 -9.04 4.83 -25.06
N GLN A 42 -9.72 4.63 -26.19
CA GLN A 42 -9.19 4.80 -27.54
C GLN A 42 -10.08 5.79 -28.32
N GLY A 43 -10.09 7.05 -27.89
CA GLY A 43 -11.02 8.06 -28.42
C GLY A 43 -12.45 7.82 -27.93
N GLU A 44 -13.39 7.60 -28.84
CA GLU A 44 -14.82 7.39 -28.52
C GLU A 44 -15.15 5.98 -28.01
N LYS A 45 -14.19 5.04 -28.05
CA LYS A 45 -14.41 3.65 -27.63
C LYS A 45 -13.61 3.32 -26.38
N SER A 46 -14.27 2.66 -25.43
CA SER A 46 -13.66 2.12 -24.22
C SER A 46 -13.73 0.60 -24.21
N LYS A 47 -12.64 -0.07 -23.80
CA LYS A 47 -12.62 -1.51 -23.53
C LYS A 47 -12.32 -1.76 -22.07
N TYR A 48 -13.04 -2.71 -21.47
CA TYR A 48 -12.84 -3.14 -20.10
C TYR A 48 -12.63 -4.65 -20.04
N TYR A 49 -11.54 -5.08 -19.40
CA TYR A 49 -11.23 -6.49 -19.20
C TYR A 49 -10.31 -6.68 -17.99
N PHE A 50 -10.09 -7.93 -17.58
CA PHE A 50 -9.15 -8.28 -16.52
C PHE A 50 -7.97 -9.09 -17.06
N LYS A 51 -6.81 -8.93 -16.44
CA LYS A 51 -5.62 -9.74 -16.71
C LYS A 51 -4.83 -9.95 -15.42
N ALA A 52 -4.20 -11.11 -15.26
CA ALA A 52 -3.31 -11.32 -14.12
C ALA A 52 -2.11 -10.36 -14.18
N TRP A 53 -1.66 -9.86 -13.03
CA TRP A 53 -0.54 -8.92 -12.91
C TRP A 53 0.71 -9.36 -13.70
N LYS A 54 1.08 -10.65 -13.59
CA LYS A 54 2.25 -11.21 -14.29
C LYS A 54 2.14 -11.12 -15.82
N ASP A 55 0.92 -11.18 -16.36
CA ASP A 55 0.68 -11.24 -17.80
C ASP A 55 0.49 -9.83 -18.40
N LEU A 56 0.45 -8.78 -17.59
CA LEU A 56 0.37 -7.41 -18.10
C LEU A 56 1.63 -7.04 -18.90
N SER A 57 1.46 -6.28 -19.98
CA SER A 57 2.56 -5.78 -20.80
C SER A 57 2.94 -4.36 -20.37
N LEU A 58 3.56 -4.24 -19.19
CA LEU A 58 4.11 -2.99 -18.66
C LEU A 58 5.64 -2.98 -18.72
N SER A 59 6.23 -1.79 -18.87
CA SER A 59 7.67 -1.60 -18.71
C SER A 59 8.12 -1.98 -17.29
N ALA A 60 9.36 -2.45 -17.13
CA ALA A 60 9.91 -2.79 -15.82
C ALA A 60 9.89 -1.59 -14.86
N ALA A 61 10.17 -0.39 -15.39
CA ALA A 61 10.08 0.86 -14.64
C ALA A 61 8.68 1.10 -14.07
N ASN A 62 7.63 0.97 -14.89
CA ASN A 62 6.25 1.13 -14.43
C ASN A 62 5.86 0.06 -13.41
N ARG A 63 6.24 -1.21 -13.64
CA ARG A 63 5.95 -2.29 -12.67
C ARG A 63 6.55 -1.99 -11.30
N ASN A 64 7.82 -1.63 -11.27
CA ASN A 64 8.53 -1.35 -10.02
C ASN A 64 7.97 -0.11 -9.32
N ALA A 65 7.65 0.95 -10.08
CA ALA A 65 7.05 2.16 -9.52
C ALA A 65 5.67 1.90 -8.92
N LEU A 66 4.82 1.09 -9.57
CA LEU A 66 3.50 0.72 -9.06
C LEU A 66 3.59 -0.10 -7.77
N LEU A 67 4.49 -1.09 -7.73
CA LEU A 67 4.70 -1.90 -6.52
C LEU A 67 5.26 -1.07 -5.37
N LYS A 68 6.16 -0.12 -5.65
CA LYS A 68 6.63 0.83 -4.65
C LYS A 68 5.49 1.70 -4.12
N GLN A 69 4.58 2.15 -4.99
CA GLN A 69 3.44 2.97 -4.58
C GLN A 69 2.49 2.23 -3.63
N ASN A 70 2.25 0.93 -3.82
CA ASN A 70 1.50 0.12 -2.83
C ASN A 70 2.13 0.26 -1.43
N GLN A 71 3.44 0.04 -1.33
CA GLN A 71 4.17 0.08 -0.05
C GLN A 71 4.10 1.46 0.60
N GLU A 72 4.16 2.53 -0.20
CA GLU A 72 4.02 3.90 0.30
C GLU A 72 2.62 4.17 0.85
N LEU A 73 1.57 3.64 0.23
CA LEU A 73 0.20 3.74 0.72
C LEU A 73 -0.02 2.94 2.00
N ASP A 74 0.58 1.75 2.12
CA ASP A 74 0.57 0.94 3.35
C ASP A 74 1.18 1.73 4.52
N LEU A 75 2.33 2.36 4.28
CA LEU A 75 3.03 3.18 5.27
C LEU A 75 2.28 4.47 5.62
N GLU A 76 1.55 5.05 4.66
CA GLU A 76 0.71 6.21 4.89
C GLU A 76 -0.51 5.86 5.75
N ALA A 77 -1.23 4.79 5.41
CA ALA A 77 -2.40 4.35 6.15
C ALA A 77 -2.04 4.03 7.61
N ALA A 78 -0.95 3.28 7.83
CA ALA A 78 -0.44 2.97 9.16
C ALA A 78 -0.12 4.20 10.02
N ARG A 79 0.25 5.34 9.41
CA ARG A 79 0.50 6.61 10.12
C ARG A 79 -0.78 7.37 10.49
N THR A 80 -1.91 7.05 9.85
CA THR A 80 -3.18 7.76 10.03
C THR A 80 -4.19 7.02 10.91
N THR A 81 -4.02 5.72 11.12
CA THR A 81 -4.87 4.89 11.97
C THR A 81 -4.21 4.69 13.34
N ASP A 82 -4.78 5.30 14.38
CA ASP A 82 -4.25 5.30 15.76
C ASP A 82 -4.51 3.98 16.53
N SER A 83 -4.60 2.87 15.81
CA SER A 83 -4.88 1.54 16.37
C SER A 83 -3.93 0.51 15.78
N ALA A 84 -3.13 -0.13 16.64
CA ALA A 84 -2.22 -1.23 16.27
C ALA A 84 -2.91 -2.43 15.59
N GLU A 85 -4.25 -2.48 15.62
CA GLU A 85 -5.08 -3.58 15.10
C GLU A 85 -5.50 -3.41 13.63
N PHE A 86 -5.39 -2.20 13.06
CA PHE A 86 -5.80 -1.92 11.68
C PHE A 86 -4.58 -1.77 10.76
N LYS A 87 -4.04 -2.89 10.29
CA LYS A 87 -3.03 -2.90 9.23
C LYS A 87 -3.72 -2.88 7.86
N GLN A 88 -3.91 -1.69 7.31
CA GLN A 88 -4.39 -1.52 5.95
C GLN A 88 -3.29 -1.90 4.96
N VAL A 89 -3.63 -2.76 4.00
CA VAL A 89 -2.71 -3.19 2.94
C VAL A 89 -3.36 -2.96 1.58
N PHE A 90 -2.61 -2.37 0.65
CA PHE A 90 -3.04 -2.02 -0.69
C PHE A 90 -2.48 -2.95 -1.75
N LYS A 91 -3.33 -3.24 -2.73
CA LYS A 91 -2.93 -3.87 -4.00
C LYS A 91 -3.42 -3.04 -5.18
N ILE A 92 -2.74 -3.22 -6.32
CA ILE A 92 -3.18 -2.62 -7.58
C ILE A 92 -4.52 -3.26 -7.97
N ASN A 93 -5.51 -2.45 -8.32
CA ASN A 93 -6.86 -2.89 -8.64
C ASN A 93 -7.20 -2.62 -10.11
N HIS A 94 -7.02 -1.38 -10.58
CA HIS A 94 -7.24 -1.01 -11.97
C HIS A 94 -6.11 -0.17 -12.56
N LEU A 95 -5.89 -0.31 -13.86
CA LEU A 95 -5.03 0.54 -14.68
C LEU A 95 -5.86 1.17 -15.80
N PHE A 96 -5.73 2.48 -15.95
CA PHE A 96 -6.48 3.27 -16.92
C PHE A 96 -5.51 3.81 -17.98
N PHE A 97 -5.78 3.48 -19.23
CA PHE A 97 -4.96 3.90 -20.35
C PHE A 97 -5.72 4.86 -21.26
N TRP A 98 -5.02 5.88 -21.74
CA TRP A 98 -5.45 6.70 -22.88
C TRP A 98 -4.51 6.39 -24.05
N GLY A 99 -5.03 5.73 -25.09
CA GLY A 99 -4.17 5.13 -26.10
C GLY A 99 -3.29 4.04 -25.48
N GLU A 100 -1.97 4.22 -25.53
CA GLU A 100 -0.98 3.33 -24.93
C GLU A 100 -0.45 3.85 -23.58
N ASP A 101 -0.81 5.06 -23.20
CA ASP A 101 -0.28 5.73 -22.01
C ASP A 101 -1.10 5.38 -20.78
N LEU A 102 -0.43 4.89 -19.72
CA LEU A 102 -1.03 4.71 -18.40
C LEU A 102 -1.23 6.09 -17.77
N THR A 103 -2.50 6.51 -17.60
CA THR A 103 -2.86 7.84 -17.13
C THR A 103 -3.39 7.86 -15.70
N ARG A 104 -3.92 6.74 -15.20
CA ARG A 104 -4.44 6.62 -13.84
C ARG A 104 -4.36 5.19 -13.33
N VAL A 105 -4.29 5.05 -12.02
CA VAL A 105 -4.22 3.77 -11.31
C VAL A 105 -5.21 3.80 -10.16
N SER A 106 -5.82 2.67 -9.84
CA SER A 106 -6.53 2.47 -8.58
C SER A 106 -5.84 1.42 -7.72
N PHE A 107 -5.82 1.67 -6.42
CA PHE A 107 -5.34 0.76 -5.40
C PHE A 107 -6.50 0.39 -4.49
N LEU A 108 -6.68 -0.90 -4.19
CA LEU A 108 -7.72 -1.41 -3.29
C LEU A 108 -7.07 -1.80 -1.95
N GLY A 109 -7.56 -1.20 -0.88
CA GLY A 109 -7.19 -1.52 0.50
C GLY A 109 -7.93 -2.75 1.02
N SER A 110 -7.34 -3.43 2.00
CA SER A 110 -7.91 -4.59 2.69
C SER A 110 -9.30 -4.38 3.32
N HIS A 111 -9.67 -3.14 3.60
CA HIS A 111 -10.97 -2.75 4.17
C HIS A 111 -11.96 -2.17 3.15
N GLY A 112 -11.65 -2.28 1.84
CA GLY A 112 -12.50 -1.80 0.76
C GLY A 112 -12.24 -0.37 0.32
N ASP A 113 -11.33 0.36 0.99
CA ASP A 113 -10.90 1.68 0.53
C ASP A 113 -10.30 1.63 -0.86
N ILE A 114 -10.53 2.67 -1.65
CA ILE A 114 -9.94 2.83 -2.98
C ILE A 114 -9.14 4.12 -3.01
N VAL A 115 -7.90 4.02 -3.48
CA VAL A 115 -7.06 5.19 -3.78
C VAL A 115 -6.90 5.29 -5.28
N MET A 116 -7.44 6.34 -5.88
CA MET A 116 -7.26 6.66 -7.30
C MET A 116 -6.12 7.65 -7.44
N MET A 117 -5.17 7.41 -8.34
CA MET A 117 -3.97 8.23 -8.52
C MET A 117 -3.69 8.50 -9.99
N ASP A 118 -3.40 9.76 -10.34
CA ASP A 118 -2.91 10.09 -11.68
C ASP A 118 -1.51 9.51 -11.91
N TRP A 119 -1.21 9.12 -13.15
CA TRP A 119 0.01 8.41 -13.49
C TRP A 119 0.74 9.03 -14.68
N PRO A 120 2.09 9.04 -14.70
CA PRO A 120 2.97 8.77 -13.56
C PRO A 120 2.73 9.74 -12.39
N ALA A 121 2.97 9.28 -11.16
CA ALA A 121 2.83 10.13 -9.99
C ALA A 121 3.79 11.34 -10.07
N GLY A 122 3.28 12.57 -9.86
CA GLY A 122 4.12 13.77 -9.71
C GLY A 122 4.63 14.43 -11.00
N VAL A 123 4.08 14.11 -12.18
CA VAL A 123 4.59 14.56 -13.51
C VAL A 123 4.50 16.08 -13.75
N LYS A 124 3.80 16.85 -12.92
CA LYS A 124 3.74 18.33 -13.02
C LYS A 124 4.09 19.01 -11.70
N GLY A 125 5.38 19.03 -11.36
CA GLY A 125 5.90 19.93 -10.32
C GLY A 125 5.90 19.39 -8.89
N GLY A 126 5.91 18.07 -8.71
CA GLY A 126 6.31 17.46 -7.43
C GLY A 126 5.20 17.13 -6.44
N GLN A 127 3.92 17.23 -6.82
CA GLN A 127 2.81 16.75 -6.00
C GLN A 127 2.06 15.59 -6.66
N VAL A 128 1.78 14.57 -5.86
CA VAL A 128 1.07 13.36 -6.26
C VAL A 128 -0.42 13.62 -6.12
N CYS A 129 -1.18 13.67 -7.22
CA CYS A 129 -2.63 13.80 -7.13
C CYS A 129 -3.28 12.45 -6.84
N LYS A 130 -4.03 12.36 -5.74
CA LYS A 130 -4.78 11.18 -5.36
C LYS A 130 -6.13 11.51 -4.74
N LEU A 131 -7.10 10.64 -4.99
CA LEU A 131 -8.44 10.68 -4.42
C LEU A 131 -8.65 9.44 -3.56
N TRP A 132 -9.06 9.63 -2.31
CA TRP A 132 -9.35 8.52 -1.39
C TRP A 132 -10.85 8.32 -1.26
N PHE A 133 -11.28 7.08 -1.38
CA PHE A 133 -12.66 6.64 -1.18
C PHE A 133 -12.67 5.56 -0.10
N ASN A 134 -13.57 5.67 0.86
CA ASN A 134 -13.74 4.61 1.86
C ASN A 134 -14.48 3.40 1.29
N GLY A 135 -14.54 2.30 2.03
CA GLY A 135 -15.22 1.06 1.61
C GLY A 135 -16.71 1.17 1.30
N ASN A 136 -17.36 2.28 1.66
CA ASN A 136 -18.77 2.56 1.33
C ASN A 136 -18.92 3.40 0.05
N GLY A 137 -17.83 3.67 -0.67
CA GLY A 137 -17.80 4.58 -1.82
C GLY A 137 -17.92 6.06 -1.43
N GLY A 138 -17.89 6.37 -0.12
CA GLY A 138 -17.86 7.72 0.37
C GLY A 138 -16.50 8.36 0.06
N PHE A 139 -16.53 9.52 -0.58
CA PHE A 139 -15.32 10.32 -0.81
C PHE A 139 -14.74 10.77 0.53
N ALA A 140 -13.53 10.32 0.85
CA ALA A 140 -12.86 10.58 2.13
C ALA A 140 -11.87 11.76 2.07
N GLY A 141 -11.87 12.50 0.95
CA GLY A 141 -11.09 13.72 0.75
C GLY A 141 -9.97 13.60 -0.31
N ILE A 142 -9.59 14.77 -0.84
CA ILE A 142 -8.29 14.99 -1.49
C ILE A 142 -7.31 15.30 -0.35
N ARG A 143 -6.64 14.30 0.23
CA ARG A 143 -5.50 14.59 1.11
C ARG A 143 -4.28 14.88 0.24
N ASN A 144 -4.09 16.19 0.03
CA ASN A 144 -3.05 16.91 -0.70
C ASN A 144 -3.35 17.23 -2.18
N GLN A 145 -4.08 18.35 -2.32
CA GLN A 145 -4.30 19.21 -3.49
C GLN A 145 -5.11 18.67 -4.66
N ALA A 146 -6.14 19.46 -5.03
CA ALA A 146 -7.04 19.19 -6.13
C ALA A 146 -6.22 18.98 -7.40
N CYS A 147 -6.49 17.89 -8.13
CA CYS A 147 -5.97 17.70 -9.47
C CYS A 147 -6.52 18.86 -10.29
N THR A 148 -5.71 19.87 -10.57
CA THR A 148 -6.11 20.94 -11.48
C THR A 148 -6.18 20.33 -12.88
N PRO A 149 -7.33 20.41 -13.57
CA PRO A 149 -7.37 20.07 -14.98
C PRO A 149 -6.41 21.01 -15.70
N ASN A 150 -5.48 20.43 -16.46
CA ASN A 150 -4.69 21.20 -17.41
C ASN A 150 -5.48 21.42 -18.69
#